data_AF-A0A5J4TJH0-F1
#
_entry.id   AF-A0A5J4TJH0-F1
#
_cell.length_a   1.000
_cell.length_b   1.000
_cell.length_c   1.000
_cell.angle_alpha   90.00
_cell.angle_beta   90.00
_cell.angle_gamma   90.00
#
_symmetry.space_group_name_H-M   'P 1'
#
loop_
_entity.id
_entity.type
_entity.pdbx_description
1 polymer ?
#
loop_
_entity_poly.entity_id
_entity_poly.type
_entity_poly.pdbx_seq_one_letter_code
_entity_poly.pdbx_strand_id
1 'polypeptide(L)'
;MALKEVNYETEEEIQKIDKEITVMRDVVKLLRQQTQQSQFLHVVEPLGFFLNEEGNKAFIVMEYCAGGDLRHYIKNLMKMRADIKDKLAWEIIGQLASAIFQLHTNGIIHGDIKPENILFTEDLKVKL
;
A
#
# COMPACT_ATOMS: atom_id res chain seq x y z
N MET A 1 -4.96 11.35 4.90
CA MET A 1 -3.63 10.77 5.21
C MET A 1 -3.80 9.64 6.21
N ALA A 2 -2.98 8.60 6.13
CA ALA A 2 -2.91 7.48 7.07
C ALA A 2 -1.56 7.49 7.79
N LEU A 3 -1.52 6.95 9.01
CA LEU A 3 -0.30 6.81 9.80
C LEU A 3 -0.03 5.33 10.07
N LYS A 4 1.17 4.87 9.73
CA LYS A 4 1.71 3.59 10.20
C LYS A 4 2.64 3.88 11.37
N GLU A 5 2.21 3.48 12.57
CA GLU A 5 3.01 3.51 13.79
C GLU A 5 3.86 2.23 13.88
N VAL A 6 5.15 2.39 14.14
CA VAL A 6 6.09 1.29 14.35
C VAL A 6 6.86 1.58 15.63
N ASN A 7 6.80 0.67 16.60
CA ASN A 7 7.65 0.75 17.79
C ASN A 7 9.07 0.28 17.41
N TYR A 8 10.08 0.87 18.02
CA TYR A 8 11.46 0.41 17.92
C TYR A 8 12.09 0.35 19.31
N GLU A 9 13.10 -0.48 19.49
CA GLU A 9 13.89 -0.56 20.71
C GLU A 9 15.40 -0.42 20.42
N THR A 10 15.79 -0.61 19.15
CA THR A 10 17.18 -0.66 18.72
C THR A 10 17.45 0.24 17.52
N GLU A 11 18.70 0.69 17.37
CA GLU A 11 19.14 1.44 16.18
C GLU A 11 18.98 0.61 14.89
N GLU A 12 19.12 -0.72 14.95
CA GLU A 12 18.92 -1.61 13.80
C GLU A 12 17.47 -1.58 13.29
N GLU A 13 16.48 -1.44 14.18
CA GLU A 13 15.07 -1.31 13.79
C GLU A 13 14.79 0.05 13.15
N ILE A 14 15.39 1.12 13.65
CA ILE A 14 15.31 2.45 13.02
C ILE A 14 15.88 2.37 11.60
N GLN A 15 17.04 1.74 11.40
CA GLN A 15 17.64 1.57 10.08
C GLN A 15 16.75 0.77 9.12
N LYS A 16 16.03 -0.26 9.61
CA LYS A 16 15.05 -1.00 8.80
C LYS A 16 13.88 -0.13 8.37
N ILE A 17 13.38 0.72 9.26
CA ILE A 17 12.27 1.65 8.98
C ILE A 17 12.72 2.70 7.94
N ASP A 18 13.90 3.30 8.12
CA ASP A 18 14.46 4.25 7.15
C ASP A 18 14.65 3.61 5.77
N LYS A 19 15.10 2.36 5.73
CA LYS A 19 15.21 1.60 4.49
C LYS A 19 13.85 1.37 3.84
N GLU A 20 12.82 1.00 4.61
CA GLU A 20 11.45 0.82 4.11
C GLU A 20 10.93 2.12 3.47
N ILE A 21 11.07 3.25 4.16
CA ILE A 21 10.63 4.57 3.67
C ILE A 21 11.38 4.96 2.40
N THR A 22 12.70 4.73 2.38
CA THR A 22 13.54 5.04 1.22
C THR A 22 13.09 4.24 0.00
N VAL A 23 12.87 2.93 0.16
CA VAL A 23 12.37 2.07 -0.92
C VAL A 23 11.01 2.54 -1.42
N MET A 24 10.06 2.84 -0.52
CA MET A 24 8.73 3.33 -0.94
C MET A 24 8.82 4.63 -1.76
N ARG A 25 9.65 5.59 -1.32
CA ARG A 25 9.86 6.86 -2.06
C ARG A 25 10.50 6.63 -3.42
N ASP A 26 11.52 5.78 -3.49
CA ASP A 26 12.21 5.47 -4.74
C ASP A 26 11.29 4.76 -5.74
N VAL A 27 10.44 3.84 -5.27
CA VAL A 27 9.42 3.17 -6.09
C VAL A 27 8.46 4.19 -6.68
N VAL A 28 7.86 5.06 -5.87
CA VAL A 28 6.92 6.09 -6.37
C VAL A 28 7.60 7.03 -7.35
N LYS A 29 8.82 7.48 -7.05
CA LYS A 29 9.60 8.36 -7.93
C LYS A 29 9.89 7.69 -9.28
N LEU A 30 10.31 6.43 -9.28
CA LEU A 30 10.59 5.67 -10.49
C LEU A 30 9.33 5.49 -11.34
N LEU A 31 8.23 5.08 -10.72
CA LEU A 31 6.97 4.85 -11.43
C LEU A 31 6.40 6.16 -12.02
N ARG A 32 6.53 7.28 -11.31
CA ARG A 32 6.11 8.61 -11.83
C ARG A 32 6.97 9.11 -12.99
N GLN A 33 8.24 8.68 -13.08
CA GLN A 33 9.11 9.04 -14.21
C GLN A 33 8.80 8.24 -15.47
N GLN A 34 8.31 7.00 -15.33
CA GLN A 34 7.99 6.14 -16.48
C GLN A 34 6.55 6.27 -16.96
N THR A 35 5.62 6.64 -16.07
CA THR A 35 4.23 6.86 -16.45
C THR A 35 4.07 8.22 -17.13
N GLN A 36 3.28 8.28 -18.21
CA GLN A 36 2.80 9.57 -18.67
C GLN A 36 2.02 10.23 -17.51
N GLN A 37 2.09 11.56 -17.39
CA GLN A 37 1.56 12.37 -16.28
C GLN A 37 0.09 12.10 -15.86
N SER A 38 -0.65 11.31 -16.64
CA SER A 38 -2.06 10.96 -16.50
C SER A 38 -2.33 9.52 -16.03
N GLN A 39 -1.35 8.64 -15.89
CA GLN A 39 -1.63 7.24 -15.53
C GLN A 39 -1.81 7.06 -14.01
N PHE A 40 -2.83 6.29 -13.62
CA PHE A 40 -3.09 5.97 -12.22
C PHE A 40 -1.96 5.13 -11.62
N LEU A 41 -1.52 5.52 -10.43
CA LEU A 41 -0.45 4.85 -9.71
C LEU A 41 -1.03 3.83 -8.73
N HIS A 42 -0.74 2.56 -8.96
CA HIS A 42 -1.26 1.44 -8.16
C HIS A 42 -0.41 1.14 -6.91
N VAL A 43 0.39 2.08 -6.44
CA VAL A 43 1.11 1.99 -5.16
C VAL A 43 0.66 3.07 -4.20
N VAL A 44 0.71 2.77 -2.91
CA VAL A 44 0.47 3.74 -1.83
C VAL A 44 1.64 4.74 -1.77
N GLU A 45 1.32 6.03 -1.84
CA GLU A 45 2.31 7.10 -1.78
C GLU A 45 2.71 7.44 -0.33
N PRO A 46 4.01 7.36 0.01
CA PRO A 46 4.51 7.89 1.27
C PRO A 46 4.57 9.43 1.19
N LEU A 47 3.92 10.10 2.13
CA LEU A 47 3.83 11.56 2.22
C LEU A 47 4.87 12.14 3.18
N GLY A 48 5.36 11.36 4.15
CA GLY A 48 6.25 11.88 5.18
C GLY A 48 6.69 10.82 6.19
N PHE A 49 7.61 11.21 7.06
CA PHE A 49 8.12 10.39 8.14
C PHE A 49 8.54 11.27 9.32
N PHE A 50 8.34 10.80 10.53
CA PHE A 50 8.89 11.41 11.74
C PHE A 50 9.09 10.38 12.86
N LEU A 51 10.00 10.72 13.78
CA LEU A 51 10.31 9.94 14.97
C LEU A 51 9.72 10.63 16.21
N ASN A 52 9.33 9.82 17.19
CA ASN A 52 9.05 10.22 18.55
C ASN A 52 10.02 9.48 19.47
N GLU A 53 11.13 10.16 19.78
CA GLU A 53 12.21 9.62 20.60
C GLU A 53 11.77 9.33 22.04
N GLU A 54 10.90 10.16 22.62
CA GLU A 54 10.39 9.96 23.99
C GLU A 54 9.54 8.69 24.11
N GLY A 55 8.83 8.34 23.03
CA GLY A 55 7.95 7.16 22.98
C GLY A 55 8.58 5.93 22.35
N ASN A 56 9.81 6.02 21.82
CA ASN A 56 10.43 5.01 20.96
C ASN A 56 9.52 4.55 19.81
N LYS A 57 8.95 5.53 19.09
CA LYS A 57 8.00 5.30 17.99
C LYS A 57 8.41 6.00 16.72
N ALA A 58 8.20 5.34 15.61
CA ALA A 58 8.36 5.85 14.26
C ALA A 58 7.00 5.92 13.56
N PHE A 59 6.81 6.96 12.76
CA PHE A 59 5.56 7.18 12.04
C PHE A 59 5.82 7.40 10.57
N ILE A 60 5.22 6.56 9.72
CA ILE A 60 5.19 6.75 8.28
C ILE A 60 3.84 7.34 7.91
N VAL A 61 3.88 8.53 7.30
CA VAL A 61 2.70 9.21 6.80
C VAL A 61 2.48 8.76 5.36
N MET A 62 1.30 8.24 5.06
CA MET A 62 0.96 7.72 3.72
C MET A 62 -0.36 8.33 3.23
N GLU A 63 -0.62 8.23 1.92
CA GLU A 63 -1.94 8.51 1.39
C GLU A 63 -3.00 7.62 2.06
N TYR A 64 -4.23 8.12 2.15
CA TYR A 64 -5.31 7.39 2.80
C TYR A 64 -6.16 6.65 1.77
N CYS A 65 -6.20 5.33 1.90
CA CYS A 65 -7.07 4.46 1.13
C CYS A 65 -8.39 4.24 1.89
N ALA A 66 -9.40 5.06 1.58
CA ALA A 66 -10.67 5.12 2.32
C ALA A 66 -11.51 3.84 2.27
N GLY A 67 -11.31 2.99 1.26
CA GLY A 67 -11.99 1.70 1.13
C GLY A 67 -11.43 0.59 2.03
N GLY A 68 -10.36 0.88 2.79
CA GLY A 68 -9.71 -0.11 3.66
C GLY A 68 -8.95 -1.18 2.87
N ASP A 69 -8.67 -2.32 3.50
CA ASP A 69 -7.96 -3.44 2.87
C ASP A 69 -8.89 -4.62 2.49
N LEU A 70 -8.39 -5.47 1.59
CA LEU A 70 -9.09 -6.66 1.11
C LEU A 70 -9.39 -7.66 2.23
N ARG A 71 -8.56 -7.74 3.29
CA ARG A 71 -8.85 -8.61 4.43
C ARG A 71 -10.13 -8.17 5.14
N HIS A 72 -10.27 -6.88 5.43
CA HIS A 72 -11.46 -6.32 6.06
C HIS A 72 -12.68 -6.45 5.16
N TYR A 73 -12.52 -6.23 3.86
CA TYR A 73 -13.58 -6.43 2.87
C TYR A 73 -14.12 -7.88 2.90
N ILE A 74 -13.23 -8.88 2.83
CA ILE A 74 -13.61 -10.31 2.91
C ILE A 74 -14.30 -10.62 4.24
N LYS A 75 -13.77 -10.13 5.37
CA LYS A 75 -14.38 -10.33 6.69
C LYS A 75 -15.80 -9.76 6.77
N ASN A 76 -16.05 -8.60 6.14
CA ASN A 76 -17.37 -7.98 6.13
C ASN A 76 -18.38 -8.80 5.32
N LEU A 77 -17.98 -9.31 4.14
CA LEU A 77 -18.80 -10.24 3.35
C LEU A 77 -19.18 -11.49 4.15
N MET A 78 -18.20 -12.10 4.83
CA MET A 78 -18.44 -13.27 5.69
C MET A 78 -19.42 -12.97 6.83
N LYS A 79 -19.28 -11.83 7.52
CA LYS A 79 -20.20 -11.41 8.57
C LYS A 79 -21.63 -11.23 8.06
N MET A 80 -21.77 -10.70 6.84
CA MET A 80 -23.05 -10.50 6.18
C MET A 80 -23.60 -11.79 5.54
N ARG A 81 -22.83 -12.88 5.54
CA ARG A 81 -23.15 -14.13 4.81
C ARG A 81 -23.46 -13.86 3.33
N ALA A 82 -22.69 -12.95 2.74
CA ALA A 82 -22.82 -12.55 1.35
C ALA A 82 -21.59 -12.96 0.56
N ASP A 83 -21.79 -13.25 -0.72
CA ASP A 83 -20.71 -13.48 -1.68
C ASP A 83 -20.38 -12.20 -2.43
N ILE A 84 -19.13 -12.09 -2.88
CA ILE A 84 -18.73 -11.06 -3.84
C ILE A 84 -19.37 -11.38 -5.20
N LYS A 85 -19.83 -10.34 -5.91
CA LYS A 85 -20.28 -10.50 -7.29
C LYS A 85 -19.09 -10.78 -8.21
N ASP A 86 -19.20 -11.76 -9.11
CA ASP A 86 -18.14 -12.14 -10.05
C ASP A 86 -17.52 -10.95 -10.79
N LYS A 87 -18.35 -10.01 -11.25
CA LYS A 87 -17.89 -8.81 -11.95
C LYS A 87 -16.91 -8.00 -11.07
N LEU A 88 -17.25 -7.77 -9.81
CA LEU A 88 -16.41 -7.01 -8.89
C LEU A 88 -15.14 -7.79 -8.52
N ALA A 89 -15.24 -9.11 -8.36
CA ALA A 89 -14.07 -9.96 -8.13
C ALA A 89 -13.06 -9.84 -9.29
N TRP A 90 -13.53 -9.91 -10.53
CA TRP A 90 -12.70 -9.74 -11.72
C TRP A 90 -12.13 -8.33 -11.84
N GLU A 91 -12.89 -7.30 -11.48
CA GLU A 91 -12.39 -5.91 -11.45
C GLU A 91 -11.22 -5.76 -10.45
N ILE A 92 -11.34 -6.32 -9.24
CA ILE A 92 -10.26 -6.30 -8.24
C ILE A 92 -9.04 -7.07 -8.74
N ILE A 93 -9.23 -8.28 -9.28
CA ILE A 93 -8.14 -9.11 -9.82
C ILE A 93 -7.42 -8.40 -10.97
N GLY A 94 -8.16 -7.77 -11.89
CA GLY A 94 -7.58 -7.04 -13.01
C GLY A 94 -6.73 -5.85 -12.57
N GLN A 95 -7.19 -5.10 -11.56
CA GLN A 95 -6.41 -4.00 -10.99
C GLN A 95 -5.18 -4.48 -10.23
N LEU A 96 -5.30 -5.58 -9.46
CA LEU A 96 -4.15 -6.20 -8.80
C LEU A 96 -3.09 -6.66 -9.81
N ALA A 97 -3.51 -7.27 -10.92
CA ALA A 97 -2.61 -7.64 -12.01
C ALA A 97 -1.94 -6.40 -12.64
N SER A 98 -2.67 -5.30 -12.81
CA SER A 98 -2.12 -4.04 -13.30
C SER A 98 -1.10 -3.43 -12.33
N ALA A 99 -1.37 -3.49 -11.02
CA ALA A 99 -0.46 -3.04 -9.97
C ALA A 99 0.86 -3.83 -10.00
N ILE A 100 0.77 -5.15 -10.03
CA ILE A 100 1.92 -6.05 -10.11
C ILE A 100 2.70 -5.81 -11.41
N PHE A 101 2.00 -5.61 -12.53
CA PHE A 101 2.64 -5.30 -13.81
C PHE A 101 3.40 -3.95 -13.77
N GLN A 102 2.82 -2.90 -13.17
CA GLN A 102 3.53 -1.61 -12.99
C GLN A 102 4.85 -1.81 -12.21
N LEU A 103 4.82 -2.60 -11.14
CA LEU A 103 6.03 -2.90 -10.36
C LEU A 103 7.05 -3.72 -11.17
N HIS A 104 6.59 -4.83 -11.76
CA HIS A 104 7.47 -5.79 -12.41
C HIS A 104 8.15 -5.25 -13.67
N THR A 105 7.45 -4.41 -14.45
CA THR A 105 8.05 -3.74 -15.63
C THR A 105 9.18 -2.79 -15.25
N ASN A 106 9.20 -2.34 -13.99
CA ASN A 106 10.23 -1.49 -13.41
C ASN A 106 11.28 -2.28 -12.61
N GLY A 107 11.26 -3.62 -12.68
CA GLY A 107 12.17 -4.48 -11.93
C GLY A 107 11.93 -4.49 -10.41
N ILE A 108 10.77 -4.01 -9.97
CA ILE A 108 10.39 -3.98 -8.55
C ILE A 108 9.57 -5.23 -8.24
N ILE A 109 9.93 -5.93 -7.15
CA ILE A 109 9.16 -7.05 -6.61
C ILE A 109 8.50 -6.58 -5.32
N HIS A 110 7.18 -6.73 -5.21
CA HIS A 110 6.45 -6.33 -4.00
C HIS A 110 6.86 -7.15 -2.76
N GLY A 111 7.02 -8.46 -2.91
CA GLY A 111 7.54 -9.36 -1.87
C GLY A 111 6.54 -9.76 -0.77
N ASP A 112 5.51 -8.97 -0.49
CA ASP A 112 4.53 -9.24 0.60
C ASP A 112 3.07 -9.09 0.14
N ILE A 113 2.69 -9.75 -0.97
CA ILE A 113 1.33 -9.68 -1.50
C ILE A 113 0.41 -10.56 -0.62
N LYS A 114 -0.46 -9.89 0.15
CA LYS A 114 -1.48 -10.51 1.00
C LYS A 114 -2.70 -9.58 1.13
N PRO A 115 -3.88 -10.08 1.53
CA PRO A 115 -5.10 -9.27 1.58
C PRO A 115 -5.00 -8.00 2.45
N GLU A 116 -4.14 -7.98 3.47
CA GLU A 116 -3.89 -6.84 4.33
C GLU A 116 -3.12 -5.70 3.62
N ASN A 117 -2.34 -6.02 2.59
CA ASN A 117 -1.55 -5.07 1.80
C ASN A 117 -2.21 -4.76 0.44
N ILE A 118 -3.49 -5.11 0.26
CA ILE A 118 -4.27 -4.75 -0.93
C ILE A 118 -5.31 -3.75 -0.47
N LEU A 119 -5.03 -2.47 -0.71
CA LEU A 119 -5.82 -1.35 -0.24
C LEU A 119 -6.75 -0.82 -1.34
N PHE A 120 -7.87 -0.25 -0.92
CA PHE A 120 -8.87 0.35 -1.79
C PHE A 120 -8.96 1.86 -1.57
N THR A 121 -8.92 2.63 -2.66
CA THR A 121 -9.34 4.03 -2.64
C THR A 121 -10.86 4.14 -2.43
N GLU A 122 -11.36 5.37 -2.28
CA GLU A 122 -12.80 5.63 -2.17
C GLU A 122 -13.59 5.12 -3.39
N ASP A 123 -13.01 5.21 -4.58
CA ASP A 123 -13.57 4.73 -5.86
C ASP A 123 -13.24 3.26 -6.17
N LEU A 124 -12.87 2.47 -5.16
CA LEU A 124 -12.53 1.04 -5.26
C LEU A 124 -11.37 0.73 -6.22
N LYS A 125 -10.40 1.64 -6.33
CA LYS A 125 -9.14 1.35 -7.01
C LYS A 125 -8.18 0.63 -6.11
N VAL A 126 -7.48 -0.36 -6.65
CA VAL A 126 -6.48 -1.12 -5.91
C VAL A 126 -5.17 -0.35 -5.84
N LYS A 127 -4.60 -0.25 -4.64
CA LYS A 127 -3.22 0.15 -4.39
C LYS A 127 -2.52 -0.90 -3.53
N LEU A 128 -1.24 -1.14 -3.84
CA LEU A 128 -0.32 -1.96 -3.06
C LEU A 128 0.53 -1.08 -2.15
#